data_AF-A0A0G1TCR2-F1
#
_entry.id   AF-A0A0G1TCR2-F1
#
_cell.length_a   1.000
_cell.length_b   1.000
_cell.length_c   1.000
_cell.angle_alpha   90.00
_cell.angle_beta   90.00
_cell.angle_gamma   90.00
#
_symmetry.space_group_name_H-M   'P 1'
#
loop_
_entity.id
_entity.type
_entity.pdbx_description
1 polymer ?
#
loop_
_entity_poly.entity_id
_entity_poly.type
_entity_poly.pdbx_seq_one_letter_code
_entity_poly.pdbx_strand_id
1 'polypeptide(L)'
;MAVDSNILIFERMKEERRKGNNLRESMELGFGKAWDAIKDANIATLMTTFILYNPFEWSFLNSSGLVRGFALTLFLGIAISLFTGIFVTRNLLRASIIKDKL
;
A
#
# COMPACT_ATOMS: atom_id res chain seq x y z
N MET A 1 4.54 -6.84 -0.54
CA MET A 1 3.52 -6.05 0.18
C MET A 1 2.07 -6.48 0.00
N ALA A 2 1.61 -6.92 -1.19
CA ALA A 2 0.22 -7.39 -1.34
C ALA A 2 -0.10 -8.60 -0.42
N VAL A 3 0.84 -9.54 -0.28
CA VAL A 3 0.73 -10.67 0.67
C VAL A 3 0.80 -10.21 2.12
N ASP A 4 1.73 -9.31 2.48
CA ASP A 4 1.89 -8.83 3.86
C ASP A 4 0.63 -8.12 4.38
N SER A 5 -0.02 -7.36 3.49
CA SER A 5 -1.28 -6.66 3.77
C SER A 5 -2.41 -7.64 4.10
N ASN A 6 -2.54 -8.72 3.33
CA ASN A 6 -3.54 -9.75 3.57
C ASN A 6 -3.30 -10.47 4.89
N ILE A 7 -2.05 -10.85 5.18
CA ILE A 7 -1.68 -11.49 6.45
C ILE A 7 -2.02 -10.58 7.63
N LEU A 8 -1.72 -9.28 7.54
CA LEU A 8 -2.01 -8.31 8.59
C LEU A 8 -3.51 -8.19 8.88
N ILE A 9 -4.35 -8.12 7.84
CA ILE A 9 -5.80 -8.08 7.97
C ILE A 9 -6.30 -9.35 8.68
N PHE A 10 -5.85 -10.53 8.25
CA PHE A 10 -6.25 -11.80 8.85
C PHE A 10 -5.82 -11.92 10.31
N GLU A 11 -4.60 -11.49 10.64
CA GLU A 11 -4.11 -11.47 12.02
C GLU A 11 -4.93 -10.53 12.90
N ARG A 12 -5.22 -9.30 12.43
CA ARG A 12 -6.06 -8.35 13.19
C ARG A 12 -7.49 -8.84 13.36
N MET A 13 -8.07 -9.45 12.34
CA MET A 13 -9.40 -10.07 12.45
C MET A 13 -9.40 -11.21 13.46
N LYS A 14 -8.37 -12.06 13.46
CA LYS A 14 -8.23 -13.17 14.42
C LYS A 14 -8.04 -12.66 15.86
N GLU A 15 -7.33 -11.55 16.02
CA GLU A 15 -7.13 -10.87 17.29
C GLU A 15 -8.44 -10.29 17.84
N GLU A 16 -9.23 -9.59 17.02
CA GLU A 16 -10.55 -9.05 17.42
C GLU A 16 -11.56 -10.20 17.68
N ARG A 17 -11.48 -11.29 16.92
CA ARG A 17 -12.27 -12.50 17.18
C ARG A 17 -11.93 -13.14 18.53
N ARG A 18 -10.66 -13.14 18.93
CA ARG A 18 -10.21 -13.65 20.23
C ARG A 18 -10.65 -12.75 21.39
N LYS A 19 -10.90 -11.47 21.14
CA LYS A 19 -11.48 -10.53 22.11
C LYS A 19 -12.99 -10.73 22.34
N GLY A 20 -13.63 -11.66 21.60
CA GLY A 20 -15.04 -12.00 21.75
C GLY A 20 -15.97 -11.29 20.78
N ASN A 21 -15.44 -10.49 19.84
CA ASN A 21 -16.27 -9.75 18.90
C ASN A 21 -16.93 -10.68 17.86
N ASN A 22 -18.12 -10.28 17.41
CA ASN A 22 -18.82 -10.98 16.35
C ASN A 22 -18.02 -10.96 15.05
N LEU A 23 -18.21 -11.96 14.17
CA LEU A 23 -17.39 -12.13 12.97
C LEU A 23 -17.46 -10.89 12.06
N ARG A 24 -18.64 -10.28 11.96
CA ARG A 24 -18.91 -9.08 11.17
C ARG A 24 -18.19 -7.85 11.72
N GLU A 25 -18.25 -7.67 13.04
CA GLU A 25 -17.61 -6.56 13.76
C GLU A 25 -16.08 -6.70 13.76
N SER A 26 -15.57 -7.92 13.93
CA SER A 26 -14.13 -8.22 13.84
C SER A 26 -13.57 -7.95 12.44
N MET A 27 -14.38 -8.16 11.39
CA MET A 27 -14.01 -7.79 10.02
C MET A 27 -13.88 -6.29 9.86
N GLU A 28 -14.91 -5.51 10.22
CA GLU A 28 -14.90 -4.06 10.07
C GLU A 28 -13.76 -3.40 10.86
N LEU A 29 -13.59 -3.79 12.13
CA LEU A 29 -12.53 -3.27 12.99
C LEU A 29 -11.14 -3.71 12.50
N GLY A 30 -11.01 -4.93 12.01
CA GLY A 30 -9.77 -5.46 11.44
C GLY A 30 -9.36 -4.73 10.16
N PHE A 31 -10.32 -4.48 9.26
CA PHE A 31 -10.07 -3.77 8.01
C PHE A 31 -9.69 -2.31 8.25
N GLY A 32 -10.42 -1.60 9.13
CA GLY A 32 -10.14 -0.20 9.45
C GLY A 32 -8.74 0.00 10.01
N LYS A 33 -8.33 -0.82 10.99
CA LYS A 33 -6.99 -0.73 11.60
C LYS A 33 -5.88 -1.20 10.65
N ALA A 34 -6.13 -2.21 9.82
CA ALA A 34 -5.13 -2.71 8.88
C ALA A 34 -4.89 -1.73 7.72
N TRP A 35 -5.91 -0.96 7.32
CA TRP A 35 -5.79 0.01 6.23
C TRP A 35 -4.73 1.09 6.49
N ASP A 36 -4.68 1.63 7.71
CA ASP A 36 -3.67 2.64 8.08
C ASP A 36 -2.25 2.06 8.00
N ALA A 37 -2.05 0.85 8.51
CA ALA A 37 -0.77 0.15 8.41
C ALA A 37 -0.35 -0.17 6.96
N ILE A 38 -1.30 -0.52 6.09
CA ILE A 38 -1.03 -0.76 4.66
C ILE A 38 -0.63 0.54 3.96
N LYS A 39 -1.29 1.66 4.28
CA LYS A 39 -0.89 2.98 3.75
C LYS A 39 0.51 3.35 4.19
N ASP A 40 0.81 3.23 5.49
CA ASP A 40 2.13 3.54 6.04
C ASP A 40 3.23 2.68 5.42
N ALA A 41 2.95 1.39 5.20
CA ALA A 41 3.87 0.48 4.53
C ALA A 41 4.21 0.92 3.09
N ASN A 42 3.21 1.36 2.32
CA ASN A 42 3.44 1.89 0.96
C ASN A 42 4.23 3.20 0.99
N ILE A 43 3.96 4.09 1.96
CA ILE A 43 4.71 5.34 2.16
C ILE A 43 6.17 5.05 2.55
N ALA A 44 6.41 4.10 3.44
CA ALA A 44 7.76 3.69 3.81
C ALA A 44 8.54 3.15 2.61
N THR A 45 7.88 2.43 1.71
CA THR A 45 8.50 1.93 0.46
C THR A 45 8.84 3.06 -0.50
N LEU A 46 7.96 4.06 -0.65
CA LEU A 46 8.26 5.28 -1.40
C LEU A 46 9.49 6.01 -0.83
N MET A 47 9.54 6.17 0.49
CA MET A 47 10.68 6.79 1.19
C MET A 47 11.97 6.00 0.96
N THR A 48 11.89 4.66 1.04
CA THR A 48 13.04 3.78 0.78
C THR A 48 13.56 3.98 -0.63
N THR A 49 12.66 4.02 -1.62
CA THR A 49 13.02 4.21 -3.02
C THR A 49 13.65 5.58 -3.28
N PHE A 50 13.15 6.62 -2.59
CA PHE A 50 13.70 7.96 -2.63
C PHE A 50 15.14 8.01 -2.08
N ILE A 51 15.40 7.33 -0.96
CA ILE A 51 16.74 7.22 -0.36
C ILE A 51 17.67 6.42 -1.29
N LEU A 52 17.18 5.31 -1.86
CA LEU A 52 17.96 4.41 -2.71
C LEU A 52 18.34 5.06 -4.05
N TYR A 53 17.46 5.89 -4.61
CA TYR A 53 17.73 6.66 -5.83
C TYR A 53 18.81 7.73 -5.58
N ASN A 54 18.93 8.22 -4.34
CA ASN A 54 19.86 9.26 -3.92
C ASN A 54 19.84 10.48 -4.87
N PRO A 55 18.71 11.19 -5.00
CA PRO A 55 18.51 12.27 -5.98
C PRO A 55 19.40 13.49 -5.74
N PHE A 56 19.80 13.73 -4.49
CA PHE A 56 20.57 14.90 -4.08
C PHE A 56 22.08 14.64 -4.00
N GLU A 57 22.54 13.47 -4.46
CA GLU A 57 23.96 13.06 -4.46
C GLU A 57 24.62 13.22 -3.08
N TRP A 58 23.91 12.81 -2.04
CA TRP A 58 24.43 12.88 -0.68
C TRP A 58 25.65 11.98 -0.55
N SER A 59 26.78 12.56 -0.14
CA SER A 59 28.10 11.90 -0.13
C SER A 59 28.18 10.64 0.74
N PHE A 60 27.23 10.41 1.64
CA PHE A 60 27.17 9.25 2.51
C PHE A 60 26.27 8.11 1.98
N LEU A 61 25.52 8.37 0.90
CA LEU A 61 24.65 7.38 0.27
C LEU A 61 25.37 6.69 -0.89
N ASN A 62 25.10 5.40 -1.06
CA ASN A 62 25.77 4.58 -2.06
C ASN A 62 25.39 5.04 -3.48
N SER A 63 26.38 5.50 -4.27
CA SER A 63 26.18 5.94 -5.66
C SER A 63 26.45 4.85 -6.68
N SER A 64 26.39 3.57 -6.28
CA SER A 64 26.49 2.46 -7.22
C SER A 64 25.36 2.52 -8.25
N GLY A 65 25.71 2.59 -9.54
CA GLY A 65 24.75 2.75 -10.64
C GLY A 65 23.69 1.64 -10.71
N LEU A 66 24.04 0.43 -10.26
CA LEU A 66 23.13 -0.72 -10.20
C LEU A 66 21.99 -0.49 -9.19
N VAL A 67 22.29 0.14 -8.05
CA VAL A 67 21.32 0.46 -7.00
C VAL A 67 20.39 1.59 -7.44
N ARG A 68 20.93 2.62 -8.11
CA ARG A 68 20.12 3.71 -8.68
C ARG A 68 19.16 3.19 -9.76
N GLY A 69 19.60 2.24 -10.60
CA GLY A 69 18.76 1.59 -11.61
C GLY A 69 17.62 0.76 -11.00
N PHE A 70 17.90 0.01 -9.94
CA PHE A 70 16.87 -0.72 -9.18
C PHE A 70 15.88 0.24 -8.49
N ALA A 71 16.36 1.35 -7.92
CA ALA A 71 15.51 2.36 -7.32
C ALA A 71 14.54 2.97 -8.34
N LEU A 72 15.01 3.25 -9.56
CA LEU A 72 14.18 3.83 -10.62
C LEU A 72 13.04 2.90 -11.04
N THR A 73 13.31 1.60 -11.21
CA THR A 73 12.27 0.63 -11.61
C THR A 73 11.26 0.40 -10.49
N LEU A 74 11.72 0.37 -9.23
CA LEU A 74 10.85 0.28 -8.06
C LEU A 74 9.95 1.53 -7.93
N PHE A 75 10.52 2.72 -8.16
CA PHE A 75 9.79 3.98 -8.11
C PHE A 75 8.70 4.04 -9.19
N LEU A 76 9.04 3.69 -10.43
CA LEU A 76 8.09 3.59 -11.54
C LEU A 76 6.98 2.59 -11.24
N GLY A 77 7.31 1.42 -10.68
CA GLY A 77 6.32 0.42 -10.28
C GLY A 77 5.31 0.95 -9.25
N ILE A 78 5.79 1.66 -8.22
CA ILE A 78 4.92 2.24 -7.20
C ILE A 78 4.11 3.41 -7.76
N ALA A 79 4.71 4.29 -8.56
CA ALA A 79 4.03 5.41 -9.19
C ALA A 79 2.87 4.94 -10.10
N ILE A 80 3.11 3.90 -10.92
CA ILE A 80 2.08 3.27 -11.75
C ILE A 80 1.01 2.62 -10.88
N SER A 81 1.38 1.95 -9.79
CA SER A 81 0.42 1.31 -8.87
C SER A 81 -0.48 2.34 -8.17
N LEU A 82 0.08 3.46 -7.70
CA LEU A 82 -0.68 4.57 -7.10
C LEU A 82 -1.57 5.26 -8.12
N PHE A 83 -1.06 5.49 -9.34
CA PHE A 83 -1.87 6.04 -10.42
C PHE A 83 -3.04 5.11 -10.76
N THR A 84 -2.80 3.80 -10.84
CA THR A 84 -3.85 2.81 -11.09
C THR A 84 -4.85 2.79 -9.92
N GLY A 85 -4.37 2.77 -8.67
CA GLY A 85 -5.22 2.76 -7.48
C GLY A 85 -6.06 4.03 -7.31
N ILE A 86 -5.56 5.20 -7.68
CA ILE A 86 -6.29 6.47 -7.55
C ILE A 86 -7.14 6.74 -8.79
N PHE A 87 -6.62 6.51 -10.00
CA PHE A 87 -7.30 6.86 -11.25
C PHE A 87 -8.21 5.73 -11.73
N VAL A 88 -7.73 4.48 -11.75
CA VAL A 88 -8.51 3.33 -12.26
C VAL A 88 -9.56 2.90 -11.25
N THR A 89 -9.23 2.79 -9.96
CA THR A 89 -10.24 2.43 -8.95
C THR A 89 -11.32 3.51 -8.82
N ARG A 90 -10.97 4.80 -8.92
CA ARG A 90 -11.96 5.88 -8.88
C ARG A 90 -12.84 5.91 -10.12
N ASN A 91 -12.29 5.63 -11.31
CA ASN A 91 -13.10 5.50 -12.53
C ASN A 91 -13.98 4.24 -12.51
N LEU A 92 -13.46 3.09 -12.06
CA LEU A 92 -14.23 1.85 -11.92
C LEU A 92 -15.35 1.99 -10.89
N LEU A 93 -15.07 2.54 -9.71
CA LEU A 93 -16.12 2.80 -8.70
C LEU A 93 -17.17 3.79 -9.23
N ARG A 94 -16.75 4.84 -9.95
CA ARG A 94 -17.68 5.79 -10.57
C ARG A 94 -18.53 5.13 -11.66
N ALA A 95 -17.95 4.25 -12.47
CA ALA A 95 -18.68 3.48 -13.47
C ALA A 95 -19.65 2.47 -12.84
N SER A 96 -19.25 1.78 -11.77
CA SER A 96 -20.09 0.82 -11.05
C SER A 96 -21.24 1.49 -10.30
N ILE A 97 -21.02 2.66 -9.68
CA ILE A 97 -22.09 3.41 -8.99
C ILE A 97 -23.12 3.99 -9.97
N ILE A 98 -22.72 4.34 -11.20
CA ILE A 98 -23.67 4.79 -12.23
C ILE A 98 -24.61 3.65 -12.65
N LYS A 99 -24.17 2.40 -12.56
CA LYS A 99 -24.97 1.23 -12.98
C LYS A 99 -26.06 0.84 -11.97
N ASP A 100 -25.97 1.29 -10.72
CA ASP A 100 -26.98 1.04 -9.67
C ASP A 100 -28.12 2.10 -9.66
N LYS A 101 -28.08 3.07 -10.59
CA LYS A 101 -29.07 4.16 -10.72
C LYS A 101 -29.88 4.15 -12.03
N LEU A 102 -29.77 3.11 -12.85
CA LEU A 102 -30.54 2.90 -14.09
C LEU A 102 -31.35 1.60 -13.97
#